data_AF-A0A938VZ49-F1
#
_entry.id   AF-A0A938VZ49-F1
#
_cell.length_a   1.000
_cell.length_b   1.000
_cell.length_c   1.000
_cell.angle_alpha   90.00
_cell.angle_beta   90.00
_cell.angle_gamma   90.00
#
_symmetry.space_group_name_H-M   'P 1'
#
loop_
_entity.id
_entity.type
_entity.pdbx_description
1 polymer ?
#
loop_
_entity_poly.entity_id
_entity_poly.type
_entity_poly.pdbx_seq_one_letter_code
_entity_poly.pdbx_strand_id
1 'polypeptide(L)'
;MTAVGAVGERCHDTDVWADLVDDDLLQLEPGERLWKLFCFRSAQGRAADLRHRIYTKLKTDGRLALVTFAAHTPAPGCVVRSNLARVPDLPVEALNQIIAAIQRGVESAAEYEEIDLSSMATLEEQLAQIAQKA
;
A
#
# COMPACT_ATOMS: atom_id res chain seq x y z
N MET A 1 -20.45 0.46 29.75
CA MET A 1 -19.51 1.55 29.44
C MET A 1 -18.17 1.12 30.01
N THR A 2 -17.10 0.86 29.27
CA THR A 2 -16.76 1.16 27.88
C THR A 2 -15.66 0.18 27.52
N ALA A 3 -15.83 -0.60 26.46
CA ALA A 3 -14.75 -1.35 25.84
C ALA A 3 -14.82 -1.03 24.35
N VAL A 4 -13.93 -0.16 23.89
CA VAL A 4 -13.44 -0.20 22.52
C VAL A 4 -11.98 0.23 22.60
N GLY A 5 -11.10 -0.76 22.78
CA GLY A 5 -9.71 -0.56 22.42
C GLY A 5 -9.68 -0.38 20.91
N ALA A 6 -9.34 0.82 20.44
CA ALA A 6 -8.94 1.02 19.06
C ALA A 6 -7.54 0.38 18.91
N VAL A 7 -7.53 -0.95 18.80
CA VAL A 7 -6.36 -1.67 18.30
C VAL A 7 -6.22 -1.20 16.87
N GLY A 8 -5.16 -0.45 16.57
CA GLY A 8 -4.94 0.12 15.24
C GLY A 8 -5.05 -0.96 14.17
N GLU A 9 -6.18 -0.97 13.47
CA GLU A 9 -6.43 -1.90 12.38
C GLU A 9 -5.36 -1.65 11.33
N ARG A 10 -4.58 -2.69 11.04
CA ARG A 10 -3.55 -2.69 10.00
C ARG A 10 -4.21 -2.34 8.66
N CYS A 11 -3.40 -2.08 7.64
CA CYS A 11 -3.96 -2.16 6.29
C CYS A 11 -4.59 -3.57 6.18
N HIS A 12 -5.91 -3.68 6.08
CA HIS A 12 -6.56 -4.99 6.03
C HIS A 12 -5.99 -5.70 4.80
N ASP A 13 -5.24 -6.76 5.04
CA ASP A 13 -4.47 -7.45 3.99
C ASP A 13 -5.41 -7.95 2.87
N THR A 14 -6.69 -8.18 3.19
CA THR A 14 -7.78 -8.43 2.23
C THR A 14 -8.02 -7.28 1.24
N ASP A 15 -7.93 -6.01 1.69
CA ASP A 15 -8.05 -4.86 0.78
C ASP A 15 -6.84 -4.78 -0.16
N VAL A 16 -5.65 -5.08 0.36
CA VAL A 16 -4.40 -5.08 -0.43
C VAL A 16 -4.47 -6.17 -1.49
N TRP A 17 -5.00 -7.34 -1.14
CA TRP A 17 -5.28 -8.41 -2.10
C TRP A 17 -6.24 -7.95 -3.20
N ALA A 18 -7.40 -7.39 -2.82
CA ALA A 18 -8.39 -6.91 -3.79
C ALA A 18 -7.82 -5.84 -4.72
N ASP A 19 -7.05 -4.90 -4.19
CA ASP A 19 -6.38 -3.86 -4.98
C ASP A 19 -5.39 -4.43 -6.01
N LEU A 20 -4.62 -5.47 -5.62
CA LEU A 20 -3.53 -5.99 -6.43
C LEU A 20 -3.96 -7.08 -7.41
N VAL A 21 -4.91 -7.93 -7.00
CA VAL A 21 -5.31 -9.14 -7.74
C VAL A 21 -6.64 -8.94 -8.42
N ASP A 22 -7.67 -8.50 -7.69
CA ASP A 22 -9.02 -8.40 -8.25
C ASP A 22 -9.14 -7.19 -9.19
N ASP A 23 -8.58 -6.05 -8.78
CA ASP A 23 -8.62 -4.80 -9.54
C ASP A 23 -7.40 -4.58 -10.44
N ASP A 24 -6.38 -5.43 -10.34
CA ASP A 24 -5.10 -5.35 -11.07
C ASP A 24 -4.55 -3.91 -11.11
N LEU A 25 -4.53 -3.23 -9.96
CA LEU A 25 -4.19 -1.81 -9.94
C LEU A 25 -2.77 -1.57 -10.45
N LEU A 26 -1.83 -2.49 -10.23
CA LEU A 26 -0.45 -2.34 -10.72
C LEU A 26 -0.25 -2.76 -12.17
N GLN A 27 -1.23 -3.41 -12.81
CA GLN A 27 -1.13 -3.91 -14.19
C GLN A 27 0.15 -4.72 -14.36
N LEU A 28 0.29 -5.80 -13.58
CA LEU A 28 1.52 -6.58 -13.55
C LEU A 28 1.73 -7.33 -14.86
N GLU A 29 2.85 -7.06 -15.54
CA GLU A 29 3.23 -7.73 -16.77
C GLU A 29 4.15 -8.94 -16.51
N PRO A 30 4.26 -9.89 -17.45
CA PRO A 30 5.18 -11.02 -17.32
C PRO A 30 6.63 -10.59 -17.05
N GLY A 31 7.23 -11.17 -16.00
CA GLY A 31 8.60 -10.86 -15.57
C GLY A 31 8.71 -9.63 -14.66
N GLU A 32 7.63 -8.89 -14.45
CA GLU A 32 7.56 -7.87 -13.40
C GLU A 32 7.22 -8.52 -12.05
N ARG A 33 7.54 -7.80 -10.97
CA ARG A 33 7.29 -8.25 -9.60
C ARG A 33 6.87 -7.10 -8.71
N LEU A 34 6.19 -7.40 -7.62
CA LEU A 34 5.95 -6.41 -6.58
C LEU A 34 7.29 -5.98 -5.96
N TRP A 35 7.34 -4.76 -5.42
CA TRP A 35 8.48 -4.34 -4.62
C TRP A 35 8.08 -4.03 -3.19
N LYS A 36 7.67 -2.80 -2.90
CA LYS A 36 7.27 -2.36 -1.57
C LYS A 36 5.87 -1.78 -1.64
N LEU A 37 5.08 -2.08 -0.63
CA LEU A 37 3.75 -1.51 -0.45
C LEU A 37 3.79 -0.64 0.80
N PHE A 38 3.29 0.57 0.69
CA PHE A 38 3.28 1.55 1.78
C PHE A 38 1.84 1.92 2.10
N CYS A 39 1.50 1.90 3.39
CA CYS A 39 0.22 2.36 3.90
C CYS A 39 0.45 3.43 4.97
N PHE A 40 -0.18 4.58 4.79
CA PHE A 40 -0.13 5.71 5.71
C PHE A 40 -1.55 5.96 6.26
N ARG A 41 -1.67 6.09 7.57
CA ARG A 41 -2.94 6.34 8.27
C ARG A 41 -2.97 7.77 8.81
N SER A 42 -4.14 8.39 8.82
CA SER A 42 -4.29 9.70 9.48
C SER A 42 -4.37 9.55 11.00
N ALA A 43 -3.60 10.37 11.72
CA ALA A 43 -3.62 10.47 13.19
C ALA A 43 -4.98 10.95 13.75
N GLN A 44 -5.74 11.70 12.95
CA GLN A 44 -6.87 12.50 13.42
C GLN A 44 -8.18 11.72 13.26
N GLY A 45 -8.54 10.99 14.31
CA GLY A 45 -9.71 10.11 14.42
C GLY A 45 -11.11 10.75 14.30
N ARG A 46 -11.36 11.58 13.28
CA ARG A 46 -12.68 12.13 12.94
C ARG A 46 -13.07 12.00 11.46
N ALA A 47 -12.13 11.81 10.54
CA ALA A 47 -12.42 11.36 9.18
C ALA A 47 -12.13 9.85 9.14
N ALA A 48 -13.19 9.04 9.24
CA ALA A 48 -13.10 7.58 9.30
C ALA A 48 -12.09 7.01 8.28
N ASP A 49 -11.11 6.28 8.77
CA ASP A 49 -10.27 5.33 8.03
C ASP A 49 -9.63 5.82 6.71
N LEU A 50 -9.31 7.11 6.59
CA LEU A 50 -8.56 7.59 5.43
C LEU A 50 -7.13 7.02 5.48
N ARG A 51 -6.81 6.16 4.50
CA ARG A 51 -5.52 5.51 4.32
C ARG A 51 -4.93 5.95 2.99
N HIS A 52 -3.72 6.49 3.00
CA HIS A 52 -2.98 6.75 1.78
C HIS A 52 -2.12 5.53 1.45
N ARG A 53 -2.25 5.00 0.23
CA ARG A 53 -1.56 3.79 -0.22
C ARG A 53 -0.62 4.13 -1.36
N ILE A 54 0.55 3.52 -1.35
CA ILE A 54 1.51 3.56 -2.45
C ILE A 54 1.93 2.12 -2.73
N TYR A 55 1.62 1.63 -3.93
CA TYR A 55 2.04 0.31 -4.39
C TYR A 55 3.06 0.46 -5.48
N THR A 56 4.08 -0.40 -5.44
CA THR A 56 5.21 -0.32 -6.37
C THR A 56 5.48 -1.69 -6.98
N LYS A 57 5.82 -1.69 -8.26
CA LYS A 57 6.33 -2.86 -8.98
C LYS A 57 7.69 -2.57 -9.59
N LEU A 58 8.54 -3.60 -9.60
CA LEU A 58 9.79 -3.62 -10.34
C LEU A 58 9.55 -4.14 -11.74
N LYS A 59 9.88 -3.30 -12.72
CA LYS A 59 9.83 -3.63 -14.14
C LYS A 59 11.05 -4.47 -14.54
N THR A 60 10.97 -5.13 -15.68
CA THR A 60 12.06 -5.94 -16.25
C THR A 60 13.32 -5.14 -16.60
N ASP A 61 13.18 -3.82 -16.82
CA ASP A 61 14.28 -2.88 -17.05
C ASP A 61 14.98 -2.40 -15.76
N GLY A 62 14.51 -2.86 -14.58
CA GLY A 62 15.05 -2.49 -13.28
C GLY A 62 14.51 -1.16 -12.72
N ARG A 63 13.60 -0.50 -13.43
CA ARG A 63 12.92 0.73 -12.98
C ARG A 63 11.59 0.42 -12.32
N LEU A 64 11.00 1.41 -11.66
CA LEU A 64 9.74 1.25 -10.96
C LEU A 64 8.57 1.91 -11.64
N ALA A 65 7.43 1.25 -11.53
CA ALA A 65 6.15 1.91 -11.62
C ALA A 65 5.50 1.93 -10.23
N LEU A 66 4.75 2.98 -9.95
CA LEU A 66 3.93 3.09 -8.75
C LEU A 66 2.51 3.52 -9.05
N VAL A 67 1.63 3.13 -8.15
CA VAL A 67 0.26 3.62 -8.06
C VAL A 67 0.05 4.17 -6.65
N THR A 68 -0.52 5.36 -6.55
CA THR A 68 -0.81 6.01 -5.27
C THR A 68 -2.25 6.51 -5.25
N PHE A 69 -2.92 6.39 -4.10
CA PHE A 69 -4.30 6.79 -3.92
C PHE A 69 -4.64 6.96 -2.44
N ALA A 70 -5.75 7.63 -2.16
CA ALA A 70 -6.39 7.62 -0.85
C ALA A 70 -7.58 6.65 -0.86
N ALA A 71 -7.64 5.77 0.12
CA ALA A 71 -8.74 4.84 0.37
C ALA A 71 -9.45 5.22 1.66
N HIS A 72 -10.77 5.11 1.70
CA HIS A 72 -11.56 5.25 2.92
C HIS A 72 -12.79 4.34 2.85
N THR A 73 -13.34 4.03 4.01
CA THR A 73 -14.47 3.10 4.15
C THR A 73 -15.68 3.87 4.68
N PRO A 74 -16.47 4.52 3.80
CA PRO A 74 -17.63 5.31 4.24
C PRO A 74 -18.76 4.45 4.84
N ALA A 75 -18.80 3.15 4.52
CA ALA A 75 -19.75 2.18 5.07
C ALA A 75 -19.09 0.79 5.20
N PRO A 76 -19.49 -0.06 6.15
CA PRO A 76 -18.95 -1.41 6.29
C PRO A 76 -19.01 -2.20 4.96
N GLY A 77 -17.88 -2.73 4.52
CA GLY A 77 -17.77 -3.49 3.26
C GLY A 77 -17.71 -2.64 1.99
N CYS A 78 -17.64 -1.32 2.09
CA CYS A 78 -17.51 -0.42 0.94
C CYS A 78 -16.21 0.38 1.05
N VAL A 79 -15.21 0.03 0.24
CA VAL A 79 -13.95 0.79 0.12
C VAL A 79 -14.04 1.72 -1.09
N VAL A 80 -13.80 3.01 -0.87
CA VAL A 80 -13.79 4.04 -1.92
C VAL A 80 -12.37 4.57 -2.11
N ARG A 81 -11.89 4.52 -3.35
CA ARG A 81 -10.61 5.08 -3.76
C ARG A 81 -10.79 6.48 -4.35
N SER A 82 -9.85 7.36 -4.07
CA SER A 82 -9.81 8.74 -4.56
C SER A 82 -8.37 9.16 -4.83
N ASN A 83 -8.18 10.20 -5.65
CA ASN A 83 -6.87 10.75 -6.00
C ASN A 83 -5.88 9.69 -6.54
N LEU A 84 -6.37 8.75 -7.35
CA LEU A 84 -5.56 7.74 -8.00
C LEU A 84 -4.58 8.40 -8.97
N ALA A 85 -3.29 8.21 -8.74
CA ALA A 85 -2.22 8.62 -9.64
C ALA A 85 -1.29 7.45 -9.93
N ARG A 86 -0.73 7.45 -11.14
CA ARG A 86 0.20 6.43 -11.64
C ARG A 86 1.48 7.10 -12.08
N VAL A 87 2.63 6.59 -11.66
CA VAL A 87 3.95 7.01 -12.16
C VAL A 87 4.60 5.80 -12.82
N PRO A 88 4.74 5.79 -14.15
CA PRO A 88 5.15 4.58 -14.88
C PRO A 88 6.65 4.31 -14.83
N ASP A 89 7.46 5.31 -14.47
CA ASP A 89 8.90 5.23 -14.57
C ASP A 89 9.60 6.08 -13.51
N LEU A 90 10.04 5.41 -12.44
CA LEU A 90 10.66 6.03 -11.27
C LEU A 90 11.95 5.27 -10.90
N PRO A 91 13.09 5.97 -10.74
CA PRO A 91 14.28 5.39 -10.13
C PRO A 91 14.03 5.00 -8.67
N VAL A 92 14.73 3.96 -8.21
CA VAL A 92 14.65 3.46 -6.82
C VAL A 92 14.93 4.56 -5.81
N GLU A 93 15.97 5.35 -6.09
CA GLU A 93 16.46 6.41 -5.20
C GLU A 93 15.42 7.52 -5.07
N ALA A 94 14.70 7.82 -6.15
CA ALA A 94 13.64 8.81 -6.14
C ALA A 94 12.45 8.34 -5.29
N LEU A 95 12.06 7.06 -5.38
CA LEU A 95 11.06 6.48 -4.47
C LEU A 95 11.51 6.59 -3.02
N ASN A 96 12.74 6.20 -2.71
CA ASN A 96 13.28 6.25 -1.35
C ASN A 96 13.26 7.68 -0.79
N GLN A 97 13.57 8.69 -1.61
CA GLN A 97 13.48 10.09 -1.21
C GLN A 97 12.03 10.54 -0.93
N ILE A 98 11.08 10.11 -1.76
CA ILE A 98 9.64 10.40 -1.57
C ILE A 98 9.16 9.77 -0.25
N ILE A 99 9.43 8.48 -0.04
CA ILE A 99 9.01 7.77 1.17
C ILE A 99 9.65 8.38 2.41
N ALA A 100 10.95 8.69 2.38
CA ALA A 100 11.64 9.36 3.48
C ALA A 100 11.03 10.75 3.78
N ALA A 101 10.62 11.49 2.75
CA ALA A 101 9.95 12.78 2.93
C ALA A 101 8.56 12.62 3.59
N ILE A 102 7.79 11.61 3.20
CA ILE A 102 6.49 11.31 3.81
C ILE A 102 6.68 10.88 5.27
N GLN A 103 7.61 9.96 5.55
CA GLN A 103 7.91 9.47 6.89
C GLN A 103 8.30 10.60 7.87
N ARG A 104 9.00 11.65 7.41
CA ARG A 104 9.30 12.82 8.25
C ARG A 104 8.06 13.60 8.71
N GLY A 105 6.95 13.49 7.97
CA GLY A 105 5.67 14.11 8.32
C GLY A 105 4.74 13.21 9.12
N VAL A 106 5.13 11.96 9.38
CA VAL A 106 4.35 11.01 10.18
C VAL A 106 4.71 11.21 11.65
N GLU A 107 3.72 11.48 12.50
CA GLU A 107 3.94 11.79 13.92
C GLU A 107 4.18 10.53 14.77
N SER A 108 3.69 9.37 14.30
CA SER A 108 3.77 8.09 15.02
C SER A 108 4.05 6.91 14.09
N ALA A 109 4.86 5.95 14.53
CA ALA A 109 5.05 4.68 13.81
C ALA A 109 3.75 3.88 13.64
N ALA A 110 2.72 4.14 14.46
CA ALA A 110 1.40 3.55 14.28
C ALA A 110 0.68 4.07 13.02
N GLU A 111 1.13 5.18 12.42
CA GLU A 111 0.53 5.78 11.22
C GLU A 111 1.20 5.30 9.93
N TYR A 112 2.20 4.43 10.00
CA TYR A 112 2.93 3.94 8.85
C TYR A 112 3.09 2.41 8.89
N GLU A 113 2.90 1.78 7.75
CA GLU A 113 3.16 0.36 7.54
C GLU A 113 3.84 0.15 6.17
N GLU A 114 4.88 -0.68 6.18
CA GLU A 114 5.62 -1.08 4.98
C GLU A 114 5.60 -2.60 4.85
N ILE A 115 5.20 -3.08 3.68
CA ILE A 115 5.30 -4.49 3.31
C ILE A 115 6.43 -4.59 2.28
N ASP A 116 7.59 -5.06 2.74
CA ASP A 116 8.75 -5.27 1.88
C ASP A 116 8.70 -6.66 1.24
N LEU A 117 8.50 -6.69 -0.07
CA LEU A 117 8.45 -7.90 -0.89
C LEU A 117 9.71 -8.02 -1.76
N SER A 118 10.68 -7.10 -1.63
CA SER A 118 11.85 -7.02 -2.52
C SER A 118 12.80 -8.19 -2.42
N SER A 119 12.79 -8.87 -1.28
CA SER A 119 13.66 -10.02 -1.00
C SER A 119 13.15 -11.31 -1.63
N MET A 120 11.89 -11.34 -2.04
CA MET A 120 11.26 -12.50 -2.69
C MET A 120 11.65 -12.55 -4.16
N ALA A 121 11.92 -13.76 -4.66
CA ALA A 121 12.48 -13.93 -6.00
C ALA A 121 11.40 -13.82 -7.08
N THR A 122 10.16 -14.22 -6.75
CA THR A 122 9.08 -14.38 -7.73
C THR A 122 7.79 -13.66 -7.32
N LEU A 123 6.98 -13.27 -8.29
CA LEU A 123 5.65 -12.69 -8.05
C LEU A 123 4.73 -13.68 -7.31
N GLU A 124 4.83 -14.97 -7.60
CA GLU A 124 4.02 -16.01 -6.95
C GLU A 124 4.27 -16.08 -5.44
N GLU A 125 5.54 -16.05 -5.02
CA GLU A 125 5.92 -15.99 -3.60
C GLU A 125 5.37 -14.73 -2.92
N GLN A 126 5.43 -13.59 -3.62
CA GLN A 126 4.95 -12.31 -3.11
C GLN A 126 3.44 -12.30 -2.91
N LEU A 127 2.68 -12.81 -3.89
CA LEU A 127 1.23 -12.94 -3.76
C LEU A 127 0.85 -13.94 -2.67
N ALA A 128 1.55 -15.08 -2.56
CA ALA A 128 1.31 -16.03 -1.49
C ALA A 128 1.54 -15.43 -0.09
N GLN A 129 2.54 -14.55 0.06
CA GLN A 129 2.79 -13.83 1.31
C GLN A 129 1.64 -12.88 1.66
N ILE A 130 1.08 -12.18 0.67
CA ILE A 130 -0.06 -11.28 0.86
C ILE A 130 -1.31 -12.10 1.22
N ALA A 131 -1.57 -13.20 0.51
CA ALA A 131 -2.71 -14.08 0.75
C ALA A 131 -2.71 -14.70 2.16
N GLN A 132 -1.55 -15.04 2.73
CA GLN A 132 -1.45 -15.58 4.09
C GLN A 132 -1.84 -14.58 5.19
N LYS A 133 -1.83 -13.29 4.84
CA LYS A 133 -2.11 -12.21 5.77
C LYS A 133 -3.54 -11.67 5.60
N ALA A 134 -4.13 -11.85 4.41
CA ALA A 134 -5.48 -11.45 3.99
C ALA A 134 -6.61 -12.25 4.65
#